data_AF-A0A957PQ64-F1
#
_entry.id   AF-A0A957PQ64-F1
#
_cell.length_a   1.000
_cell.length_b   1.000
_cell.length_c   1.000
_cell.angle_alpha   90.00
_cell.angle_beta   90.00
_cell.angle_gamma   90.00
#
_symmetry.space_group_name_H-M   'P 1'
#
loop_
_entity.id
_entity.type
_entity.pdbx_description
1 polymer ?
#
loop_
_entity_poly.entity_id
_entity_poly.type
_entity_poly.pdbx_seq_one_letter_code
_entity_poly.pdbx_strand_id
1 'polypeptide(L)'
;MHHRIRLRTPHIWTMCLTLGIGLLVFVLALSASPAQAAPTHHPVTQDDKPGSDYCLACHQEEGLDKTLGTESLAVTINPTQFGLTVHAEEGLACVDCHTQISEYPHPDVKTKSIRQYQLSYAESCQECHEDQYTASHDSVHQIAMDEGNENAPLCADCHNPHTQTRIIGETSGELTIAARKEVPSTCSTCHTDAYEIYKNSVHGSALTDGNTDVPTCTDCHGVHNIGDPTTDSFRNNTPALCADCHDNEELMNKYGLSTQILETYVADFHGTTATLFEQQFPGQPINTAVCSDCHGIHDIASTKDSETGIAMQENLLVKCQRCHPDATANFSAAWMGHYPPSPDHYPIVYYVDLFYKFFIPAVLGGMLFFILTDIYRRIVNRVKGARH
;
A
#
# COMPACT_ATOMS: atom_id res chain seq x y z
N MET A 1 53.09 -26.07 -52.84
CA MET A 1 53.17 -26.42 -54.27
C MET A 1 51.97 -27.29 -54.62
N HIS A 2 51.15 -26.84 -55.59
CA HIS A 2 50.09 -27.57 -56.33
C HIS A 2 48.94 -28.19 -55.49
N HIS A 3 47.64 -28.03 -55.77
CA HIS A 3 46.93 -27.80 -57.03
C HIS A 3 45.60 -27.06 -56.78
N ARG A 4 45.24 -26.17 -57.71
CA ARG A 4 43.88 -25.61 -57.86
C ARG A 4 42.93 -26.66 -58.41
N ILE A 5 41.71 -26.73 -57.90
CA ILE A 5 40.55 -27.28 -58.61
C ILE A 5 39.47 -26.19 -58.65
N ARG A 6 39.19 -25.71 -59.87
CA ARG A 6 38.02 -24.89 -60.21
C ARG A 6 36.86 -25.84 -60.48
N LEU A 7 35.71 -25.61 -59.85
CA LEU A 7 34.44 -26.17 -60.29
C LEU A 7 33.50 -25.04 -60.76
N ARG A 8 32.83 -25.36 -61.87
CA ARG A 8 31.99 -24.52 -62.72
C ARG A 8 30.64 -24.21 -62.06
N THR A 9 30.08 -23.04 -62.36
CA THR A 9 28.68 -22.64 -62.14
C THR A 9 27.71 -23.44 -63.03
N PRO A 10 26.40 -23.50 -62.71
CA PRO A 10 25.48 -22.59 -63.41
C PRO A 10 24.24 -22.10 -62.61
N HIS A 11 23.85 -20.86 -62.95
CA HIS A 11 22.52 -20.24 -62.95
C HIS A 11 21.28 -21.01 -62.43
N ILE A 12 20.78 -20.65 -61.25
CA ILE A 12 19.37 -20.89 -60.83
C ILE A 12 18.87 -19.72 -59.94
N TRP A 13 18.97 -18.47 -60.39
CA TRP A 13 18.51 -17.31 -59.59
C TRP A 13 17.58 -16.33 -60.32
N THR A 14 16.98 -16.72 -61.46
CA THR A 14 16.14 -15.80 -62.26
C THR A 14 14.77 -16.36 -62.65
N MET A 15 14.15 -17.22 -61.84
CA MET A 15 12.80 -17.74 -62.13
C MET A 15 11.88 -17.97 -60.90
N CYS A 16 11.92 -17.10 -59.88
CA CYS A 16 10.94 -17.15 -58.78
C CYS A 16 10.24 -15.82 -58.45
N LEU A 17 10.45 -14.76 -59.25
CA LEU A 17 9.88 -13.44 -58.96
C LEU A 17 8.63 -13.05 -59.77
N THR A 18 8.03 -13.96 -60.54
CA THR A 18 6.86 -13.65 -61.39
C THR A 18 5.62 -14.52 -61.15
N LEU A 19 5.63 -15.39 -60.13
CA LEU A 19 4.46 -16.20 -59.74
C LEU A 19 3.87 -15.83 -58.36
N GLY A 20 4.48 -14.88 -57.63
CA GLY A 20 4.00 -14.43 -56.31
C GLY A 20 3.06 -13.22 -56.31
N ILE A 21 2.90 -12.51 -57.43
CA ILE A 21 2.13 -11.24 -57.48
C ILE A 21 0.71 -11.45 -58.05
N GLY A 22 0.44 -12.57 -58.73
CA GLY A 22 -0.88 -12.87 -59.30
C GLY A 22 -1.90 -13.49 -58.32
N LEU A 23 -1.46 -14.04 -57.19
CA LEU A 23 -2.35 -14.72 -56.23
C LEU A 23 -2.81 -13.83 -55.08
N LEU A 24 -2.20 -12.65 -54.90
CA LEU A 24 -2.54 -11.70 -53.84
C LEU A 24 -3.65 -10.71 -54.24
N VAL A 25 -3.99 -10.60 -55.54
CA VAL A 25 -5.05 -9.69 -56.03
C VAL A 25 -6.42 -10.38 -56.12
N PHE A 26 -6.48 -11.72 -56.14
CA PHE A 26 -7.77 -12.44 -56.28
C PHE A 26 -8.41 -12.83 -54.93
N VAL A 27 -7.67 -12.78 -53.81
CA VAL A 27 -8.23 -13.06 -52.46
C VAL A 27 -8.82 -11.80 -51.81
N LEU A 28 -8.50 -10.60 -52.31
CA LEU A 28 -8.99 -9.33 -51.77
C LEU A 28 -10.35 -8.87 -52.31
N ALA A 29 -10.99 -9.63 -53.21
CA ALA A 29 -12.23 -9.22 -53.87
C ALA A 29 -13.49 -10.03 -53.49
N LEU A 30 -13.42 -10.98 -52.54
CA LEU A 30 -14.58 -11.82 -52.14
C LEU A 30 -15.02 -11.71 -50.68
N SER A 31 -14.49 -10.76 -49.90
CA SER A 31 -14.88 -10.55 -48.49
C SER A 31 -15.66 -9.26 -48.22
N ALA A 32 -16.20 -8.60 -49.25
CA ALA A 32 -17.12 -7.48 -49.07
C ALA A 32 -18.54 -8.01 -48.78
N SER A 33 -18.81 -8.29 -47.50
CA SER A 33 -20.20 -8.38 -47.01
C SER A 33 -20.82 -6.98 -47.06
N PRO A 34 -22.11 -6.83 -47.41
CA PRO A 34 -22.78 -5.55 -47.25
C PRO A 34 -22.80 -5.22 -45.76
N ALA A 35 -22.15 -4.11 -45.40
CA ALA A 35 -22.27 -3.55 -44.06
C ALA A 35 -23.75 -3.23 -43.83
N GLN A 36 -24.42 -4.02 -43.00
CA GLN A 36 -25.64 -3.58 -42.35
C GLN A 36 -25.27 -2.29 -41.62
N ALA A 37 -25.91 -1.18 -41.96
CA ALA A 37 -25.75 0.06 -41.22
C ALA A 37 -26.01 -0.25 -39.75
N ALA A 38 -24.97 -0.12 -38.92
CA ALA A 38 -25.14 -0.06 -37.48
C ALA A 38 -26.15 1.07 -37.20
N PRO A 39 -27.06 0.90 -36.23
CA PRO A 39 -27.92 2.00 -35.81
C PRO A 39 -27.01 3.18 -35.48
N THR A 40 -27.29 4.31 -36.10
CA THR A 40 -26.59 5.56 -35.86
C THR A 40 -26.87 5.99 -34.43
N HIS A 41 -26.02 5.57 -33.49
CA HIS A 41 -25.90 6.25 -32.21
C HIS A 41 -25.51 7.69 -32.54
N HIS A 42 -26.48 8.59 -32.42
CA HIS A 42 -26.21 10.00 -32.35
C HIS A 42 -25.34 10.19 -31.10
N PRO A 43 -24.20 10.91 -31.19
CA PRO A 43 -23.53 11.35 -29.99
C PRO A 43 -24.51 12.27 -29.27
N VAL A 44 -25.00 11.82 -28.12
CA VAL A 44 -25.80 12.65 -27.22
C VAL A 44 -24.89 13.80 -26.81
N THR A 45 -25.16 14.99 -27.34
CA THR A 45 -24.54 16.22 -26.86
C THR A 45 -24.91 16.38 -25.39
N GLN A 46 -23.99 16.93 -24.60
CA GLN A 46 -24.16 17.19 -23.16
C GLN A 46 -25.45 17.98 -22.82
N ASP A 47 -26.09 18.61 -23.82
CA ASP A 47 -27.34 19.37 -23.74
C ASP A 47 -28.65 18.53 -23.66
N ASP A 48 -28.63 17.20 -23.85
CA ASP A 48 -29.86 16.36 -23.87
C ASP A 48 -30.06 15.50 -22.60
N LYS A 49 -29.12 15.53 -21.64
CA LYS A 49 -29.26 14.80 -20.37
C LYS A 49 -30.10 15.62 -19.38
N PRO A 50 -31.07 15.03 -18.67
CA PRO A 50 -31.81 15.75 -17.64
C PRO A 50 -30.84 16.19 -16.53
N GLY A 51 -30.98 17.44 -16.09
CA GLY A 51 -30.26 17.96 -14.93
C GLY A 51 -30.70 17.27 -13.64
N SER A 52 -29.90 17.41 -12.58
CA SER A 52 -30.21 16.81 -11.27
C SER A 52 -31.51 17.33 -10.67
N ASP A 53 -31.96 18.54 -11.05
CA ASP A 53 -33.24 19.12 -10.65
C ASP A 53 -34.45 18.28 -11.11
N TYR A 54 -34.35 17.63 -12.27
CA TYR A 54 -35.37 16.71 -12.77
C TYR A 54 -35.58 15.52 -11.82
N CYS A 55 -34.48 14.91 -11.37
CA CYS A 55 -34.53 13.76 -10.45
C CYS A 55 -34.96 14.20 -9.05
N LEU A 56 -34.41 15.33 -8.57
CA LEU A 56 -34.70 15.87 -7.25
C LEU A 56 -36.15 16.35 -7.10
N ALA A 57 -36.86 16.63 -8.20
CA ALA A 57 -38.30 16.97 -8.15
C ALA A 57 -39.15 15.91 -7.42
N CYS A 58 -38.71 14.65 -7.41
CA CYS A 58 -39.32 13.58 -6.61
C CYS A 58 -38.37 13.05 -5.52
N HIS A 59 -37.08 12.88 -5.83
CA HIS A 59 -36.14 12.23 -4.91
C HIS A 59 -35.73 13.07 -3.71
N GLN A 60 -36.12 14.34 -3.61
CA GLN A 60 -35.88 15.14 -2.40
C GLN A 60 -36.94 14.95 -1.29
N GLU A 61 -38.07 14.30 -1.61
CA GLU A 61 -39.19 14.16 -0.68
C GLU A 61 -38.87 13.15 0.43
N GLU A 62 -39.10 13.54 1.69
CA GLU A 62 -38.81 12.70 2.84
C GLU A 62 -39.64 11.42 2.87
N GLY A 63 -39.00 10.29 3.21
CA GLY A 63 -39.67 9.00 3.33
C GLY A 63 -39.91 8.30 1.99
N LEU A 64 -39.26 8.75 0.92
CA LEU A 64 -39.29 8.04 -0.37
C LEU A 64 -38.38 6.81 -0.31
N ASP A 65 -39.02 5.65 -0.40
CA ASP A 65 -38.36 4.35 -0.37
C ASP A 65 -38.75 3.49 -1.59
N LYS A 66 -37.81 2.65 -2.03
CA LYS A 66 -38.05 1.57 -2.99
C LYS A 66 -37.97 0.23 -2.28
N THR A 67 -39.05 -0.55 -2.37
CA THR A 67 -39.05 -1.93 -1.87
C THR A 67 -38.29 -2.84 -2.85
N LEU A 68 -37.26 -3.53 -2.34
CA LEU A 68 -36.46 -4.53 -3.04
C LEU A 68 -36.65 -5.86 -2.30
N GLY A 69 -37.56 -6.70 -2.79
CA GLY A 69 -37.92 -7.94 -2.11
C GLY A 69 -38.55 -7.69 -0.74
N THR A 70 -37.84 -8.05 0.34
CA THR A 70 -38.26 -7.79 1.73
C THR A 70 -37.58 -6.57 2.35
N GLU A 71 -36.67 -5.93 1.61
CA GLU A 71 -35.88 -4.79 2.08
C GLU A 71 -36.47 -3.47 1.56
N SER A 72 -36.25 -2.39 2.31
CA SER A 72 -36.63 -1.03 1.92
C SER A 72 -35.37 -0.21 1.69
N LEU A 73 -35.15 0.24 0.46
CA LEU A 73 -34.07 1.14 0.11
C LEU A 73 -34.56 2.58 0.18
N ALA A 74 -34.00 3.39 1.09
CA ALA A 74 -34.24 4.82 1.08
C ALA A 74 -33.61 5.44 -0.18
N VAL A 75 -34.42 6.12 -0.98
CA VAL A 75 -34.00 6.80 -2.22
C VAL A 75 -34.15 8.31 -2.13
N THR A 76 -34.35 8.82 -0.91
CA THR A 76 -34.40 10.26 -0.61
C THR A 76 -32.99 10.85 -0.65
N ILE A 77 -32.81 11.94 -1.40
CA ILE A 77 -31.56 12.69 -1.54
C ILE A 77 -31.78 14.12 -1.06
N ASN A 78 -31.01 14.55 -0.07
CA ASN A 78 -31.02 15.94 0.38
C ASN A 78 -30.28 16.81 -0.65
N PRO A 79 -30.94 17.79 -1.31
CA PRO A 79 -30.31 18.61 -2.36
C PRO A 79 -29.11 19.42 -1.84
N THR A 80 -29.19 19.92 -0.60
CA THR A 80 -28.11 20.69 0.01
C THR A 80 -26.90 19.80 0.29
N GLN A 81 -27.11 18.59 0.81
CA GLN A 81 -26.02 17.66 1.09
C GLN A 81 -25.38 17.13 -0.19
N PHE A 82 -26.19 16.77 -1.20
CA PHE A 82 -25.69 16.36 -2.49
C PHE A 82 -24.89 17.48 -3.16
N GLY A 83 -25.36 18.72 -3.09
CA GLY A 83 -24.65 19.90 -3.62
C GLY A 83 -23.29 20.19 -2.99
N LEU A 84 -22.96 19.57 -1.85
CA LEU A 84 -21.64 19.66 -1.19
C LEU A 84 -20.71 18.50 -1.56
N THR A 85 -21.19 17.53 -2.34
CA THR A 85 -20.36 16.41 -2.79
C THR A 85 -19.36 16.86 -3.84
N VAL A 86 -18.24 16.14 -3.94
CA VAL A 86 -17.28 16.37 -5.03
C VAL A 86 -17.94 16.18 -6.39
N HIS A 87 -18.82 15.19 -6.55
CA HIS A 87 -19.49 14.94 -7.83
C HIS A 87 -20.39 16.11 -8.25
N ALA A 88 -21.15 16.68 -7.31
CA ALA A 88 -21.98 17.85 -7.62
C ALA A 88 -21.15 19.11 -7.87
N GLU A 89 -20.06 19.33 -7.12
CA GLU A 89 -19.14 20.45 -7.34
C GLU A 89 -18.46 20.39 -8.71
N GLU A 90 -18.10 19.19 -9.18
CA GLU A 90 -17.52 18.95 -10.51
C GLU A 90 -18.58 18.89 -11.63
N GLY A 91 -19.87 19.09 -11.30
CA GLY A 91 -20.95 19.21 -12.27
C GLY A 91 -21.53 17.90 -12.80
N LEU A 92 -21.32 16.78 -12.11
CA LEU A 92 -21.94 15.50 -12.46
C LEU A 92 -23.44 15.49 -12.12
N ALA A 93 -24.24 15.02 -13.07
CA ALA A 93 -25.68 14.84 -12.92
C ALA A 93 -26.00 13.41 -12.43
N CYS A 94 -27.21 13.23 -11.91
CA CYS A 94 -27.67 11.92 -11.42
C CYS A 94 -27.54 10.82 -12.49
N VAL A 95 -27.84 11.16 -13.76
CA VAL A 95 -27.82 10.22 -14.89
C VAL A 95 -26.43 9.83 -15.36
N ASP A 96 -25.38 10.52 -14.89
CA ASP A 96 -24.00 10.16 -15.22
C ASP A 96 -23.56 8.90 -14.45
N CYS A 97 -24.09 8.70 -13.23
CA CYS A 97 -23.90 7.45 -12.49
C CYS A 97 -25.08 6.49 -12.66
N HIS A 98 -26.32 7.01 -12.66
CA HIS A 98 -27.53 6.22 -12.91
C HIS A 98 -27.83 6.09 -14.40
N THR A 99 -26.88 5.55 -15.18
CA THR A 99 -26.91 5.50 -16.65
C THR A 99 -28.11 4.75 -17.25
N GLN A 100 -28.77 3.90 -16.45
CA GLN A 100 -29.98 3.17 -16.84
C GLN A 100 -31.29 3.91 -16.52
N ILE A 101 -31.22 5.11 -15.92
CA ILE A 101 -32.36 5.92 -15.47
C ILE A 101 -32.18 7.33 -16.03
N SER A 102 -32.87 7.62 -17.15
CA SER A 102 -32.75 8.92 -17.84
C SER A 102 -34.08 9.66 -18.04
N GLU A 103 -35.22 9.03 -17.73
CA GLU A 103 -36.54 9.63 -17.91
C GLU A 103 -37.56 9.04 -16.94
N TYR A 104 -38.67 9.74 -16.73
CA TYR A 104 -39.83 9.25 -15.98
C TYR A 104 -40.99 8.92 -16.93
N PRO A 105 -41.65 7.75 -16.78
CA PRO A 105 -41.39 6.71 -15.78
C PRO A 105 -40.09 5.95 -16.06
N HIS A 106 -39.24 5.83 -15.03
CA HIS A 106 -37.97 5.11 -15.18
C HIS A 106 -38.17 3.59 -15.07
N PRO A 107 -37.29 2.78 -15.68
CA PRO A 107 -37.37 1.32 -15.63
C PRO A 107 -37.47 0.77 -14.21
N ASP A 108 -38.19 -0.34 -14.05
CA ASP A 108 -38.26 -1.02 -12.77
C ASP A 108 -36.94 -1.72 -12.45
N VAL A 109 -36.47 -1.47 -11.22
CA VAL A 109 -35.34 -2.18 -10.62
C VAL A 109 -35.73 -3.66 -10.42
N LYS A 110 -34.96 -4.57 -11.04
CA LYS A 110 -35.24 -6.02 -11.02
C LYS A 110 -34.57 -6.77 -9.87
N THR A 111 -33.66 -6.12 -9.15
CA THR A 111 -32.94 -6.72 -8.02
C THR A 111 -33.87 -6.92 -6.83
N LYS A 112 -33.56 -7.92 -6.01
CA LYS A 112 -34.43 -8.34 -4.88
C LYS A 112 -33.84 -8.03 -3.51
N SER A 113 -32.66 -7.42 -3.46
CA SER A 113 -32.02 -6.91 -2.24
C SER A 113 -31.27 -5.62 -2.55
N ILE A 114 -31.06 -4.81 -1.52
CA ILE A 114 -30.22 -3.61 -1.53
C ILE A 114 -28.82 -3.98 -2.01
N ARG A 115 -28.28 -5.11 -1.51
CA ARG A 115 -26.92 -5.50 -1.87
C ARG A 115 -26.75 -5.81 -3.35
N GLN A 116 -27.69 -6.55 -3.95
CA GLN A 116 -27.68 -6.81 -5.39
C GLN A 116 -27.85 -5.53 -6.21
N TYR A 117 -28.63 -4.58 -5.69
CA TYR A 117 -28.74 -3.27 -6.31
C TYR A 117 -27.39 -2.53 -6.31
N GLN A 118 -26.70 -2.45 -5.18
CA GLN A 118 -25.36 -1.83 -5.09
C GLN A 118 -24.34 -2.51 -6.02
N LEU A 119 -24.32 -3.84 -6.05
CA LEU A 119 -23.44 -4.62 -6.94
C LEU A 119 -23.66 -4.28 -8.41
N SER A 120 -24.91 -4.01 -8.83
CA SER A 120 -25.21 -3.63 -10.21
C SER A 120 -24.64 -2.28 -10.64
N TYR A 121 -24.19 -1.45 -9.70
CA TYR A 121 -23.53 -0.16 -9.93
C TYR A 121 -22.04 -0.17 -9.58
N ALA A 122 -21.47 -1.29 -9.13
CA ALA A 122 -20.06 -1.33 -8.71
C ALA A 122 -19.09 -0.92 -9.84
N GLU A 123 -19.40 -1.33 -11.07
CA GLU A 123 -18.58 -1.06 -12.25
C GLU A 123 -18.70 0.37 -12.78
N SER A 124 -19.73 1.16 -12.39
CA SER A 124 -19.90 2.52 -12.94
C SER A 124 -18.78 3.47 -12.50
N CYS A 125 -18.14 3.19 -11.37
CA CYS A 125 -17.05 3.99 -10.84
C CYS A 125 -15.82 3.97 -11.76
N GLN A 126 -15.55 2.84 -12.43
CA GLN A 126 -14.33 2.64 -13.23
C GLN A 126 -14.26 3.56 -14.46
N GLU A 127 -15.41 4.05 -14.94
CA GLU A 127 -15.47 4.94 -16.11
C GLU A 127 -14.76 6.28 -15.87
N CYS A 128 -14.61 6.69 -14.60
CA CYS A 128 -13.94 7.93 -14.20
C CYS A 128 -12.81 7.70 -13.18
N HIS A 129 -12.89 6.65 -12.35
CA HIS A 129 -11.90 6.31 -11.32
C HIS A 129 -11.08 5.07 -11.71
N GLU A 130 -10.57 5.04 -12.95
CA GLU A 130 -9.83 3.89 -13.49
C GLU A 130 -8.61 3.52 -12.63
N ASP A 131 -7.85 4.51 -12.16
CA ASP A 131 -6.66 4.27 -11.34
C ASP A 131 -7.00 3.61 -9.99
N GLN A 132 -8.04 4.12 -9.31
CA GLN A 132 -8.48 3.60 -8.02
C GLN A 132 -9.13 2.23 -8.18
N TYR A 133 -9.92 2.05 -9.24
CA TYR A 133 -10.51 0.76 -9.58
C TYR A 133 -9.42 -0.28 -9.87
N THR A 134 -8.42 0.08 -10.68
CA THR A 134 -7.28 -0.78 -10.99
C THR A 134 -6.50 -1.16 -9.73
N ALA A 135 -6.19 -0.17 -8.87
CA ALA A 135 -5.50 -0.42 -7.60
C ALA A 135 -6.28 -1.39 -6.68
N SER A 136 -7.62 -1.34 -6.73
CA SER A 136 -8.48 -2.18 -5.88
C SER A 136 -8.40 -3.66 -6.17
N HIS A 137 -7.97 -4.06 -7.36
CA HIS A 137 -7.83 -5.48 -7.71
C HIS A 137 -6.80 -6.22 -6.87
N ASP A 138 -5.77 -5.53 -6.38
CA ASP A 138 -4.75 -6.13 -5.49
C ASP A 138 -5.16 -6.07 -4.01
N SER A 139 -6.35 -5.53 -3.71
CA SER A 139 -6.87 -5.46 -2.35
C SER A 139 -7.45 -6.78 -1.88
N VAL A 140 -7.25 -7.10 -0.59
CA VAL A 140 -7.93 -8.23 0.09
C VAL A 140 -9.46 -8.14 -0.01
N HIS A 141 -10.03 -6.93 -0.13
CA HIS A 141 -11.47 -6.75 -0.31
C HIS A 141 -11.94 -7.21 -1.69
N GLN A 142 -11.21 -6.89 -2.76
CA GLN A 142 -11.56 -7.36 -4.10
C GLN A 142 -11.30 -8.87 -4.24
N ILE A 143 -10.21 -9.37 -3.65
CA ILE A 143 -9.95 -10.81 -3.59
C ILE A 143 -11.12 -11.55 -2.93
N ALA A 144 -11.61 -11.07 -1.78
CA ALA A 144 -12.76 -11.65 -1.12
C ALA A 144 -14.03 -11.61 -1.99
N MET A 145 -14.25 -10.50 -2.73
CA MET A 145 -15.37 -10.39 -3.68
C MET A 145 -15.26 -11.43 -4.80
N ASP A 146 -14.08 -11.58 -5.40
CA ASP A 146 -13.81 -12.52 -6.49
C ASP A 146 -13.95 -13.99 -6.05
N GLU A 147 -13.67 -14.28 -4.77
CA GLU A 147 -13.94 -15.58 -4.13
C GLU A 147 -15.43 -15.84 -3.84
N GLY A 148 -16.31 -14.88 -4.17
CA GLY A 148 -17.76 -14.98 -4.06
C GLY A 148 -18.34 -14.42 -2.76
N ASN A 149 -17.56 -13.68 -1.96
CA ASN A 149 -18.10 -12.96 -0.82
C ASN A 149 -18.80 -11.68 -1.29
N GLU A 150 -20.09 -11.79 -1.61
CA GLU A 150 -20.93 -10.65 -1.99
C GLU A 150 -20.99 -9.55 -0.92
N ASN A 151 -20.58 -9.80 0.34
CA ASN A 151 -20.54 -8.78 1.40
C ASN A 151 -19.20 -8.01 1.49
N ALA A 152 -18.22 -8.31 0.63
CA ALA A 152 -16.97 -7.54 0.59
C ALA A 152 -17.25 -6.08 0.16
N PRO A 153 -16.58 -5.06 0.74
CA PRO A 153 -16.97 -3.66 0.53
C PRO A 153 -16.76 -3.20 -0.92
N LEU A 154 -17.69 -2.40 -1.41
CA LEU A 154 -17.65 -1.67 -2.69
C LEU A 154 -17.17 -0.23 -2.47
N CYS A 155 -16.89 0.50 -3.55
CA CYS A 155 -16.48 1.92 -3.49
C CYS A 155 -17.45 2.76 -2.63
N ALA A 156 -18.75 2.53 -2.82
CA ALA A 156 -19.81 3.26 -2.13
C ALA A 156 -19.96 2.90 -0.63
N ASP A 157 -19.42 1.75 -0.21
CA ASP A 157 -19.46 1.32 1.20
C ASP A 157 -18.43 2.11 2.04
N CYS A 158 -17.36 2.60 1.40
CA CYS A 158 -16.37 3.47 2.04
C CYS A 158 -16.63 4.97 1.80
N HIS A 159 -17.05 5.33 0.58
CA HIS A 159 -17.30 6.71 0.16
C HIS A 159 -18.68 6.84 -0.47
N ASN A 160 -19.64 7.39 0.27
CA ASN A 160 -21.02 7.51 -0.22
C ASN A 160 -21.10 8.58 -1.34
N PRO A 161 -21.41 8.22 -2.59
CA PRO A 161 -21.38 9.16 -3.72
C PRO A 161 -22.41 10.28 -3.62
N HIS A 162 -23.42 10.15 -2.74
CA HIS A 162 -24.47 11.15 -2.54
C HIS A 162 -24.18 12.11 -1.38
N THR A 163 -23.16 11.85 -0.57
CA THR A 163 -22.84 12.66 0.63
C THR A 163 -21.35 12.92 0.84
N GLN A 164 -20.47 12.29 0.05
CA GLN A 164 -19.02 12.41 0.20
C GLN A 164 -18.54 13.77 -0.28
N THR A 165 -18.13 14.60 0.67
CA THR A 165 -17.42 15.86 0.41
C THR A 165 -15.95 15.58 0.06
N ARG A 166 -15.23 16.60 -0.40
CA ARG A 166 -13.79 16.50 -0.70
C ARG A 166 -13.01 16.06 0.54
N ILE A 167 -12.32 14.92 0.43
CA ILE A 167 -11.52 14.34 1.53
C ILE A 167 -10.05 14.66 1.44
N ILE A 168 -9.56 15.06 0.27
CA ILE A 168 -8.18 15.43 0.02
C ILE A 168 -8.04 16.96 0.06
N GLY A 169 -7.06 17.46 0.81
CA GLY A 169 -6.77 18.89 0.87
C GLY A 169 -6.22 19.39 -0.45
N GLU A 170 -6.83 20.44 -1.02
CA GLU A 170 -6.47 20.99 -2.34
C GLU A 170 -5.00 21.42 -2.45
N THR A 171 -4.41 21.88 -1.34
CA THR A 171 -3.02 22.33 -1.30
C THR A 171 -2.04 21.26 -0.86
N SER A 172 -2.48 20.28 -0.07
CA SER A 172 -1.59 19.26 0.51
C SER A 172 -1.52 17.99 -0.33
N GLY A 173 -2.58 17.65 -1.07
CA GLY A 173 -2.71 16.33 -1.68
C GLY A 173 -2.95 15.20 -0.67
N GLU A 174 -3.08 15.53 0.62
CA GLU A 174 -3.23 14.61 1.74
C GLU A 174 -4.68 14.59 2.25
N LEU A 175 -5.06 13.53 2.97
CA LEU A 175 -6.35 13.49 3.67
C LEU A 175 -6.50 14.70 4.60
N THR A 176 -7.67 15.34 4.53
CA THR A 176 -8.06 16.41 5.46
C THR A 176 -8.12 15.88 6.90
N ILE A 177 -7.93 16.77 7.87
CA ILE A 177 -8.05 16.46 9.30
C ILE A 177 -9.40 15.80 9.62
N ALA A 178 -10.48 16.30 9.02
CA ALA A 178 -11.81 15.71 9.18
C ALA A 178 -11.87 14.29 8.62
N ALA A 179 -11.39 14.08 7.40
CA ALA A 179 -11.37 12.75 6.78
C ALA A 179 -10.54 11.74 7.59
N ARG A 180 -9.35 12.13 8.07
CA ARG A 180 -8.51 11.25 8.92
C ARG A 180 -9.25 10.76 10.16
N LYS A 181 -10.10 11.60 10.78
CA LYS A 181 -10.89 11.21 11.96
C LYS A 181 -12.03 10.25 11.65
N GLU A 182 -12.59 10.32 10.44
CA GLU A 182 -13.70 9.46 10.02
C GLU A 182 -13.24 8.07 9.55
N VAL A 183 -11.99 7.93 9.07
CA VAL A 183 -11.45 6.66 8.56
C VAL A 183 -11.71 5.46 9.48
N PRO A 184 -11.39 5.51 10.79
CA PRO A 184 -11.66 4.38 11.68
C PRO A 184 -13.14 4.03 11.80
N SER A 185 -14.03 5.03 11.78
CA SER A 185 -15.49 4.84 11.82
C SER A 185 -15.97 4.10 10.57
N THR A 186 -15.47 4.48 9.38
CA THR A 186 -15.79 3.79 8.13
C THR A 186 -15.40 2.31 8.21
N CYS A 187 -14.17 2.01 8.63
CA CYS A 187 -13.69 0.64 8.78
C CYS A 187 -14.49 -0.15 9.84
N SER A 188 -14.93 0.50 10.92
CA SER A 188 -15.67 -0.12 12.03
C SER A 188 -17.04 -0.69 11.63
N THR A 189 -17.59 -0.23 10.50
CA THR A 189 -18.86 -0.74 9.93
C THR A 189 -18.81 -2.25 9.73
N CYS A 190 -17.63 -2.79 9.38
CA CYS A 190 -17.39 -4.23 9.23
C CYS A 190 -16.35 -4.77 10.22
N HIS A 191 -15.32 -3.99 10.57
CA HIS A 191 -14.21 -4.40 11.43
C HIS A 191 -14.34 -3.88 12.87
N THR A 192 -15.49 -4.11 13.49
CA THR A 192 -15.81 -3.58 14.83
C THR A 192 -14.80 -4.03 15.89
N ASP A 193 -14.43 -5.30 15.92
CA ASP A 193 -13.49 -5.83 16.93
C ASP A 193 -12.11 -5.16 16.84
N ALA A 194 -11.58 -4.99 15.62
CA ALA A 194 -10.30 -4.32 15.41
C ALA A 194 -10.38 -2.83 15.79
N TYR A 195 -11.48 -2.16 15.44
CA TYR A 195 -11.73 -0.77 15.80
C TYR A 195 -11.76 -0.56 17.33
N GLU A 196 -12.47 -1.42 18.07
CA GLU A 196 -12.57 -1.30 19.53
C GLU A 196 -11.21 -1.50 20.21
N ILE A 197 -10.34 -2.34 19.66
CA ILE A 197 -8.96 -2.48 20.14
C ILE A 197 -8.15 -1.22 19.77
N TYR A 198 -8.16 -0.81 18.49
CA TYR A 198 -7.42 0.34 17.98
C TYR A 198 -7.74 1.62 18.74
N LYS A 199 -9.03 1.89 19.00
CA LYS A 199 -9.51 3.06 19.71
C LYS A 199 -8.87 3.22 21.10
N ASN A 200 -8.53 2.11 21.75
CA ASN A 200 -7.92 2.10 23.09
C ASN A 200 -6.38 2.09 23.06
N SER A 201 -5.77 2.00 21.87
CA SER A 201 -4.31 2.14 21.70
C SER A 201 -3.83 3.57 21.84
N VAL A 202 -2.52 3.77 21.93
CA VAL A 202 -1.94 5.13 21.93
C VAL A 202 -2.22 5.90 20.64
N HIS A 203 -2.31 5.22 19.50
CA HIS A 203 -2.63 5.85 18.21
C HIS A 203 -4.12 6.23 18.16
N GLY A 204 -5.03 5.30 18.46
CA GLY A 204 -6.46 5.57 18.42
C GLY A 204 -6.95 6.55 19.48
N SER A 205 -6.38 6.49 20.69
CA SER A 205 -6.68 7.46 21.75
C SER A 205 -6.23 8.86 21.35
N ALA A 206 -5.01 9.01 20.84
CA ALA A 206 -4.51 10.30 20.38
C ALA A 206 -5.34 10.88 19.22
N LEU A 207 -5.77 10.04 18.27
CA LEU A 207 -6.65 10.46 17.18
C LEU A 207 -7.99 10.98 17.70
N THR A 208 -8.57 10.27 18.67
CA THR A 208 -9.83 10.66 19.34
C THR A 208 -9.69 11.97 20.09
N ASP A 209 -8.54 12.21 20.72
CA ASP A 209 -8.19 13.48 21.39
C ASP A 209 -7.89 14.62 20.39
N GLY A 210 -7.93 14.32 19.09
CA GLY A 210 -7.82 15.28 18.02
C GLY A 210 -6.42 15.45 17.45
N ASN A 211 -5.44 14.64 17.90
CA ASN A 211 -4.11 14.61 17.32
C ASN A 211 -4.12 13.80 16.02
N THR A 212 -3.88 14.44 14.88
CA THR A 212 -3.86 13.77 13.57
C THR A 212 -2.48 13.30 13.11
N ASP A 213 -1.44 13.53 13.92
CA ASP A 213 -0.07 13.08 13.67
C ASP A 213 0.13 11.57 13.91
N VAL A 214 -0.95 10.83 14.17
CA VAL A 214 -0.95 9.39 14.42
C VAL A 214 -1.58 8.63 13.25
N PRO A 215 -1.18 7.36 13.04
CA PRO A 215 -1.73 6.55 11.97
C PRO A 215 -3.19 6.16 12.24
N THR A 216 -3.94 6.07 11.17
CA THR A 216 -5.29 5.53 11.03
C THR A 216 -5.22 4.15 10.36
N CYS A 217 -6.36 3.51 10.13
CA CYS A 217 -6.43 2.20 9.47
C CYS A 217 -5.72 2.22 8.10
N THR A 218 -5.90 3.30 7.34
CA THR A 218 -5.39 3.40 5.96
C THR A 218 -3.90 3.68 5.88
N ASP A 219 -3.30 4.25 6.93
CA ASP A 219 -1.85 4.50 6.95
C ASP A 219 -1.07 3.18 7.13
N CYS A 220 -1.67 2.15 7.74
CA CYS A 220 -1.03 0.84 7.89
C CYS A 220 -1.48 -0.19 6.84
N HIS A 221 -2.77 -0.16 6.46
CA HIS A 221 -3.33 -1.17 5.55
C HIS A 221 -3.36 -0.74 4.08
N GLY A 222 -3.29 0.56 3.79
CA GLY A 222 -3.54 1.11 2.46
C GLY A 222 -4.99 1.57 2.29
N VAL A 223 -5.31 2.10 1.11
CA VAL A 223 -6.60 2.73 0.80
C VAL A 223 -7.39 1.95 -0.26
N HIS A 224 -6.99 2.09 -1.52
CA HIS A 224 -7.54 1.35 -2.65
C HIS A 224 -6.69 0.13 -2.98
N ASN A 225 -5.69 -0.22 -2.19
CA ASN A 225 -4.82 -1.37 -2.37
C ASN A 225 -4.62 -2.08 -1.03
N ILE A 226 -5.72 -2.26 -0.28
CA ILE A 226 -5.67 -2.74 1.11
C ILE A 226 -4.98 -4.10 1.16
N GLY A 227 -3.79 -4.14 1.74
CA GLY A 227 -2.96 -5.33 1.84
C GLY A 227 -3.59 -6.37 2.77
N ASP A 228 -3.41 -7.65 2.43
CA ASP A 228 -3.89 -8.74 3.28
C ASP A 228 -3.00 -8.87 4.53
N PRO A 229 -3.54 -8.55 5.73
CA PRO A 229 -2.76 -8.56 6.97
C PRO A 229 -2.40 -9.96 7.46
N THR A 230 -2.93 -11.02 6.82
CA THR A 230 -2.63 -12.42 7.16
C THR A 230 -1.41 -12.97 6.44
N THR A 231 -0.87 -12.23 5.47
CA THR A 231 0.27 -12.67 4.66
C THR A 231 1.61 -12.44 5.35
N ASP A 232 2.56 -13.33 5.08
CA ASP A 232 3.95 -13.17 5.52
C ASP A 232 4.58 -11.90 4.95
N SER A 233 4.24 -11.52 3.71
CA SER A 233 4.73 -10.29 3.09
C SER A 233 4.30 -9.05 3.88
N PHE A 234 3.04 -8.96 4.31
CA PHE A 234 2.57 -7.85 5.13
C PHE A 234 3.29 -7.81 6.49
N ARG A 235 3.45 -8.97 7.14
CA ARG A 235 4.19 -9.06 8.40
C ARG A 235 5.66 -8.64 8.23
N ASN A 236 6.34 -9.13 7.19
CA ASN A 236 7.73 -8.79 6.90
C ASN A 236 7.92 -7.30 6.61
N ASN A 237 6.90 -6.63 6.06
CA ASN A 237 6.93 -5.18 5.79
C ASN A 237 6.64 -4.31 7.02
N THR A 238 6.26 -4.89 8.17
CA THR A 238 5.93 -4.14 9.39
C THR A 238 7.03 -3.14 9.81
N PRO A 239 8.33 -3.47 9.79
CA PRO A 239 9.38 -2.49 10.14
C PRO A 239 9.36 -1.24 9.27
N ALA A 240 9.09 -1.37 7.96
CA ALA A 240 8.99 -0.24 7.05
C ALA A 240 7.75 0.61 7.36
N LEU A 241 6.59 -0.03 7.54
CA LEU A 241 5.33 0.66 7.90
C LEU A 241 5.48 1.49 9.18
N CYS A 242 6.14 0.96 10.20
CA CYS A 242 6.38 1.70 11.43
C CYS A 242 7.37 2.86 11.20
N ALA A 243 8.41 2.64 10.40
CA ALA A 243 9.46 3.63 10.15
C ALA A 243 8.96 4.85 9.37
N ASP A 244 7.94 4.70 8.52
CA ASP A 244 7.35 5.82 7.76
C ASP A 244 6.96 7.00 8.67
N CYS A 245 6.52 6.72 9.90
CA CYS A 245 6.26 7.72 10.92
C CYS A 245 7.38 7.82 11.96
N HIS A 246 7.92 6.69 12.42
CA HIS A 246 8.86 6.66 13.57
C HIS A 246 10.31 7.02 13.23
N ASP A 247 10.68 7.11 11.95
CA ASP A 247 11.97 7.63 11.49
C ASP A 247 11.85 9.09 10.97
N ASN A 248 10.63 9.65 10.96
CA ASN A 248 10.37 11.01 10.53
C ASN A 248 10.78 12.02 11.61
N GLU A 249 11.88 12.74 11.37
CA GLU A 249 12.44 13.72 12.30
C GLU A 249 11.50 14.89 12.62
N GLU A 250 10.78 15.41 11.62
CA GLU A 250 9.83 16.51 11.86
C GLU A 250 8.69 16.06 12.76
N LEU A 251 8.17 14.84 12.55
CA LEU A 251 7.07 14.28 13.31
C LEU A 251 7.51 13.91 14.73
N MET A 252 8.57 13.11 14.87
CA MET A 252 9.01 12.56 16.15
C MET A 252 9.52 13.62 17.11
N ASN A 253 10.17 14.69 16.60
CA ASN A 253 10.66 15.78 17.43
C ASN A 253 9.54 16.53 18.16
N LYS A 254 8.33 16.64 17.58
CA LYS A 254 7.16 17.26 18.25
C LYS A 254 6.82 16.55 19.56
N TYR A 255 7.10 15.25 19.63
CA TYR A 255 6.77 14.37 20.75
C TYR A 255 7.99 13.99 21.60
N GLY A 256 9.19 14.48 21.24
CA GLY A 256 10.43 14.12 21.90
C GLY A 256 10.77 12.63 21.78
N LEU A 257 10.35 12.00 20.68
CA LEU A 257 10.62 10.60 20.38
C LEU A 257 11.92 10.48 19.54
N SER A 258 12.62 9.37 19.71
CA SER A 258 13.83 9.08 18.92
C SER A 258 13.44 8.69 17.50
N THR A 259 14.16 9.20 16.50
CA THR A 259 14.05 8.73 15.11
C THR A 259 14.89 7.48 14.84
N GLN A 260 15.93 7.25 15.64
CA GLN A 260 16.89 6.15 15.46
C GLN A 260 16.31 4.77 15.83
N ILE A 261 14.98 4.62 15.90
CA ILE A 261 14.31 3.38 16.28
C ILE A 261 14.54 2.30 15.22
N LEU A 262 14.35 2.63 13.94
CA LEU A 262 14.60 1.67 12.86
C LEU A 262 16.08 1.32 12.79
N GLU A 263 16.98 2.31 12.84
CA GLU A 263 18.43 2.10 12.78
C GLU A 263 18.90 1.14 13.89
N THR A 264 18.45 1.36 15.12
CA THR A 264 18.81 0.50 16.26
C THR A 264 18.18 -0.88 16.16
N TYR A 265 16.96 -1.00 15.63
CA TYR A 265 16.33 -2.30 15.36
C TYR A 265 17.10 -3.10 14.29
N VAL A 266 17.40 -2.51 13.13
CA VAL A 266 18.11 -3.25 12.06
C VAL A 266 19.53 -3.63 12.46
N ALA A 267 20.14 -2.90 13.39
CA ALA A 267 21.43 -3.25 13.99
C ALA A 267 21.34 -4.35 15.06
N ASP A 268 20.14 -4.68 15.54
CA ASP A 268 19.93 -5.77 16.49
C ASP A 268 19.86 -7.15 15.80
N PHE A 269 19.89 -8.22 16.59
CA PHE A 269 19.85 -9.58 16.07
C PHE A 269 18.57 -9.91 15.28
N HIS A 270 17.42 -9.42 15.74
CA HIS A 270 16.14 -9.68 15.08
C HIS A 270 16.03 -8.91 13.77
N GLY A 271 16.37 -7.61 13.77
CA GLY A 271 16.30 -6.74 12.61
C GLY A 271 17.39 -7.05 11.56
N THR A 272 18.60 -7.41 11.99
CA THR A 272 19.64 -7.92 11.06
C THR A 272 19.17 -9.23 10.41
N THR A 273 18.59 -10.14 11.19
CA THR A 273 18.04 -11.40 10.64
C THR A 273 16.90 -11.12 9.68
N ALA A 274 15.94 -10.27 10.04
CA ALA A 274 14.82 -9.89 9.18
C ALA A 274 15.32 -9.31 7.84
N THR A 275 16.29 -8.39 7.92
CA THR A 275 16.88 -7.73 6.75
C THR A 275 17.60 -8.73 5.83
N LEU A 276 18.42 -9.62 6.39
CA LEU A 276 19.14 -10.63 5.61
C LEU A 276 18.20 -11.65 4.98
N PHE A 277 17.18 -12.09 5.71
CA PHE A 277 16.20 -13.06 5.19
C PHE A 277 15.37 -12.46 4.06
N GLU A 278 14.88 -11.22 4.20
CA GLU A 278 14.11 -10.56 3.13
C GLU A 278 14.96 -10.37 1.86
N GLN A 279 16.25 -10.05 2.01
CA GLN A 279 17.17 -9.94 0.86
C GLN A 279 17.43 -11.29 0.16
N GLN A 280 17.44 -12.40 0.91
CA GLN A 280 17.78 -13.71 0.37
C GLN A 280 16.56 -14.50 -0.10
N PHE A 281 15.42 -14.34 0.57
CA PHE A 281 14.18 -15.10 0.40
C PHE A 281 12.95 -14.17 0.49
N PRO A 282 12.79 -13.24 -0.47
CA PRO A 282 11.72 -12.25 -0.40
C PRO A 282 10.33 -12.92 -0.36
N GLY A 283 9.47 -12.40 0.51
CA GLY A 283 8.10 -12.89 0.70
C GLY A 283 7.97 -14.25 1.41
N GLN A 284 9.06 -14.83 1.93
CA GLN A 284 8.98 -16.01 2.79
C GLN A 284 8.80 -15.62 4.27
N PRO A 285 8.14 -16.48 5.08
CA PRO A 285 7.98 -16.23 6.51
C PRO A 285 9.34 -16.09 7.19
N ILE A 286 9.58 -14.95 7.84
CA ILE A 286 10.78 -14.76 8.66
C ILE A 286 10.52 -15.25 10.09
N ASN A 287 11.34 -16.19 10.55
CA ASN A 287 11.29 -16.73 11.91
C ASN A 287 12.07 -15.83 12.89
N THR A 288 11.75 -14.56 12.91
CA THR A 288 12.33 -13.55 13.79
C THR A 288 11.28 -12.51 14.18
N ALA A 289 11.51 -11.82 15.29
CA ALA A 289 10.59 -10.80 15.77
C ALA A 289 10.66 -9.53 14.93
N VAL A 290 9.50 -8.97 14.60
CA VAL A 290 9.29 -7.63 14.05
C VAL A 290 8.60 -6.74 15.09
N CYS A 291 8.41 -5.46 14.78
CA CYS A 291 7.90 -4.46 15.70
C CYS A 291 6.60 -4.90 16.39
N SER A 292 5.66 -5.49 15.63
CA SER A 292 4.35 -5.90 16.12
C SER A 292 4.37 -7.07 17.11
N ASP A 293 5.40 -7.94 17.08
CA ASP A 293 5.48 -9.08 18.01
C ASP A 293 5.70 -8.63 19.46
N CYS A 294 6.36 -7.49 19.62
CA CYS A 294 6.63 -6.86 20.92
C CYS A 294 5.58 -5.78 21.26
N HIS A 295 5.31 -4.86 20.31
CA HIS A 295 4.49 -3.67 20.55
C HIS A 295 2.99 -3.88 20.39
N GLY A 296 2.55 -4.94 19.70
CA GLY A 296 1.15 -5.12 19.31
C GLY A 296 0.86 -4.59 17.90
N ILE A 297 -0.39 -4.72 17.46
CA ILE A 297 -0.84 -4.31 16.12
C ILE A 297 -1.89 -3.20 16.24
N HIS A 298 -3.07 -3.56 16.74
CA HIS A 298 -4.13 -2.61 17.05
C HIS A 298 -4.12 -2.20 18.53
N ASP A 299 -3.43 -2.94 19.39
CA ASP A 299 -3.38 -2.77 20.84
C ASP A 299 -2.10 -2.08 21.32
N ILE A 300 -1.48 -1.25 20.47
CA ILE A 300 -0.21 -0.61 20.76
C ILE A 300 -0.34 0.27 22.00
N ALA A 301 0.32 -0.13 23.08
CA ALA A 301 0.30 0.56 24.35
C ALA A 301 1.49 1.53 24.49
N SER A 302 1.37 2.47 25.43
CA SER A 302 2.48 3.32 25.80
C SER A 302 3.62 2.45 26.36
N THR A 303 4.84 2.72 25.95
CA THR A 303 6.01 1.97 26.47
C THR A 303 6.14 2.08 27.99
N LYS A 304 5.58 3.15 28.58
CA LYS A 304 5.60 3.45 30.02
C LYS A 304 4.38 2.91 30.78
N ASP A 305 3.43 2.29 30.09
CA ASP A 305 2.27 1.69 30.74
C ASP A 305 2.72 0.58 31.70
N SER A 306 2.15 0.55 32.91
CA SER A 306 2.59 -0.38 33.95
C SER A 306 2.18 -1.83 33.69
N GLU A 307 1.08 -2.06 32.97
CA GLU A 307 0.51 -3.40 32.78
C GLU A 307 0.96 -4.02 31.45
N THR A 308 1.07 -3.20 30.40
CA THR A 308 1.27 -3.65 29.02
C THR A 308 2.52 -3.05 28.37
N GLY A 309 3.07 -1.98 28.95
CA GLY A 309 4.22 -1.27 28.42
C GLY A 309 5.50 -2.09 28.50
N ILE A 310 6.25 -2.11 27.39
CA ILE A 310 7.47 -2.91 27.25
C ILE A 310 8.73 -2.28 27.86
N ALA A 311 8.64 -1.07 28.44
CA ALA A 311 9.76 -0.53 29.21
C ALA A 311 9.95 -1.25 30.56
N MET A 312 8.95 -2.02 31.01
CA MET A 312 9.05 -2.85 32.20
C MET A 312 9.65 -4.21 31.82
N GLN A 313 10.71 -4.63 32.51
CA GLN A 313 11.44 -5.85 32.19
C GLN A 313 10.58 -7.11 32.33
N GLU A 314 9.61 -7.09 33.24
CA GLU A 314 8.66 -8.17 33.47
C GLU A 314 7.70 -8.32 32.29
N ASN A 315 7.13 -7.21 31.81
CA ASN A 315 6.23 -7.21 30.66
C ASN A 315 6.98 -7.62 29.38
N LEU A 316 8.21 -7.12 29.21
CA LEU A 316 9.08 -7.51 28.10
C LEU A 316 9.43 -9.00 28.13
N LEU A 317 9.75 -9.56 29.31
CA LEU A 317 10.07 -10.97 29.45
C LEU A 317 8.93 -11.87 28.94
N VAL A 318 7.67 -11.52 29.25
CA VAL A 318 6.50 -12.25 28.76
C VAL A 318 6.44 -12.23 27.23
N LYS A 319 6.82 -11.13 26.57
CA LYS A 319 6.91 -11.05 25.11
C LYS A 319 8.04 -11.93 24.58
N CYS A 320 9.24 -11.87 25.18
CA CYS A 320 10.37 -12.72 24.79
C CYS A 320 10.03 -14.21 24.89
N GLN A 321 9.31 -14.62 25.93
CA GLN A 321 8.95 -16.01 26.18
C GLN A 321 8.00 -16.62 25.15
N ARG A 322 7.35 -15.79 24.30
CA ARG A 322 6.57 -16.28 23.15
C ARG A 322 7.42 -17.08 22.16
N CYS A 323 8.69 -16.67 21.99
CA CYS A 323 9.64 -17.33 21.09
C CYS A 323 10.81 -17.99 21.84
N HIS A 324 11.11 -17.54 23.06
CA HIS A 324 12.17 -18.06 23.93
C HIS A 324 11.59 -18.58 25.27
N PRO A 325 10.94 -19.75 25.30
CA PRO A 325 10.22 -20.23 26.49
C PRO A 325 11.07 -20.35 27.76
N ASP A 326 12.38 -20.61 27.59
CA ASP A 326 13.34 -20.77 28.69
C ASP A 326 14.01 -19.44 29.12
N ALA A 327 13.59 -18.30 28.57
CA ALA A 327 14.14 -17.00 28.92
C ALA A 327 13.88 -16.67 30.40
N THR A 328 14.94 -16.22 31.08
CA THR A 328 14.89 -15.78 32.49
C THR A 328 14.91 -14.25 32.57
N ALA A 329 14.68 -13.67 33.76
CA ALA A 329 14.70 -12.21 33.93
C ALA A 329 16.02 -11.54 33.49
N ASN A 330 17.15 -12.25 33.58
CA ASN A 330 18.44 -11.73 33.09
C ASN A 330 18.52 -11.63 31.56
N PHE A 331 17.64 -12.33 30.83
CA PHE A 331 17.59 -12.31 29.38
C PHE A 331 17.10 -10.96 28.86
N SER A 332 16.01 -10.44 29.42
CA SER A 332 15.47 -9.13 29.04
C SER A 332 16.34 -7.96 29.50
N ALA A 333 17.17 -8.15 30.54
CA ALA A 333 18.12 -7.14 31.00
C ALA A 333 19.26 -6.83 30.01
N ALA A 334 19.53 -7.73 29.05
CA ALA A 334 20.52 -7.51 28.00
C ALA A 334 20.00 -6.62 26.85
N TRP A 335 18.69 -6.39 26.78
CA TRP A 335 18.07 -5.56 25.75
C TRP A 335 18.24 -4.08 26.07
N MET A 336 18.72 -3.31 25.09
CA MET A 336 19.01 -1.89 25.24
C MET A 336 17.87 -0.98 24.75
N GLY A 337 16.71 -1.55 24.44
CA GLY A 337 15.65 -0.79 23.77
C GLY A 337 16.06 -0.37 22.36
N HIS A 338 15.28 0.55 21.79
CA HIS A 338 15.55 1.18 20.50
C HIS A 338 16.20 2.57 20.68
N TYR A 339 17.22 2.63 21.53
CA TYR A 339 17.99 3.84 21.79
C TYR A 339 19.46 3.61 21.50
N PRO A 340 20.13 4.53 20.78
CA PRO A 340 21.56 4.44 20.58
C PRO A 340 22.28 4.54 21.94
N PRO A 341 23.35 3.75 22.16
CA PRO A 341 24.18 3.91 23.33
C PRO A 341 24.73 5.34 23.42
N SER A 342 24.58 5.97 24.57
CA SER A 342 25.05 7.31 24.89
C SER A 342 25.61 7.36 26.32
N PRO A 343 26.29 8.44 26.71
CA PRO A 343 26.72 8.62 28.10
C PRO A 343 25.55 8.57 29.10
N ASP A 344 24.35 8.96 28.67
CA ASP A 344 23.15 8.98 29.51
C ASP A 344 22.35 7.66 29.42
N HIS A 345 22.45 6.94 28.29
CA HIS A 345 21.73 5.69 28.02
C HIS A 345 22.72 4.58 27.68
N TYR A 346 22.89 3.58 28.55
CA TYR A 346 23.87 2.49 28.37
C TYR A 346 25.34 2.97 28.27
N PRO A 347 25.86 3.71 29.27
CA PRO A 347 27.19 4.33 29.23
C PRO A 347 28.34 3.33 29.03
N ILE A 348 28.22 2.13 29.60
CA ILE A 348 29.26 1.09 29.46
C ILE A 348 29.41 0.70 27.99
N VAL A 349 28.29 0.47 27.29
CA VAL A 349 28.28 0.09 25.89
C VAL A 349 28.82 1.23 25.02
N TYR A 350 28.42 2.47 25.32
CA TYR A 350 28.94 3.65 24.63
C TYR A 350 30.47 3.77 24.71
N TYR A 351 31.07 3.63 25.90
CA TYR A 351 32.52 3.75 26.04
C TYR A 351 33.29 2.56 25.45
N VAL A 352 32.70 1.37 25.46
CA VAL A 352 33.26 0.19 24.77
C VAL A 352 33.27 0.41 23.26
N ASP A 353 32.16 0.89 22.68
CA ASP A 353 32.08 1.21 21.26
C ASP A 353 33.09 2.31 20.88
N LEU A 354 33.17 3.38 21.69
CA LEU A 354 34.13 4.46 21.51
C LEU A 354 35.58 3.96 21.52
N PHE A 355 35.90 3.03 22.43
CA PHE A 355 37.22 2.39 22.46
C PHE A 355 37.51 1.64 21.15
N TYR A 356 36.60 0.77 20.70
CA TYR A 356 36.81 -0.04 19.50
C TYR A 356 36.84 0.81 18.21
N LYS A 357 36.06 1.89 18.16
CA LYS A 357 36.06 2.87 17.07
C LYS A 357 37.45 3.44 16.77
N PHE A 358 38.27 3.65 17.79
CA PHE A 358 39.65 4.11 17.61
C PHE A 358 40.66 2.97 17.58
N PHE A 359 40.45 1.93 18.38
CA PHE A 359 41.37 0.81 18.50
C PHE A 359 41.50 0.02 17.19
N ILE A 360 40.38 -0.31 16.52
CA ILE A 360 40.40 -1.12 15.29
C ILE A 360 41.17 -0.40 14.16
N PRO A 361 40.88 0.86 13.80
CA PRO A 361 41.64 1.56 12.77
C PRO A 361 43.10 1.77 13.14
N ALA A 362 43.43 1.98 14.43
CA ALA A 362 44.81 2.14 14.88
C ALA A 362 45.63 0.85 14.66
N VAL A 363 45.06 -0.31 15.02
CA VAL A 363 45.71 -1.62 14.82
C VAL A 363 45.84 -1.91 13.31
N LEU A 364 44.76 -1.79 12.55
CA LEU A 364 44.76 -2.05 11.11
C LEU A 364 45.70 -1.09 10.35
N GLY A 365 45.67 0.19 10.69
CA GLY A 365 46.55 1.21 10.14
C GLY A 365 48.02 0.95 10.47
N GLY A 366 48.32 0.55 11.70
CA GLY A 366 49.66 0.14 12.11
C GLY A 366 50.17 -1.08 11.34
N MET A 367 49.32 -2.10 11.15
CA MET A 367 49.65 -3.28 10.36
C MET A 367 49.87 -2.93 8.89
N LEU A 368 49.00 -2.09 8.30
CA LEU A 368 49.14 -1.63 6.92
C LEU A 368 50.44 -0.84 6.73
N PHE A 369 50.75 0.08 7.65
CA PHE A 369 52.01 0.83 7.64
C PHE A 369 53.22 -0.10 7.71
N PHE A 370 53.18 -1.08 8.61
CA PHE A 370 54.24 -2.10 8.72
C PHE A 370 54.44 -2.86 7.40
N ILE A 371 53.35 -3.33 6.78
CA ILE A 371 53.39 -4.04 5.50
C ILE A 371 53.98 -3.15 4.40
N LEU A 372 53.52 -1.90 4.30
CA LEU A 372 54.00 -0.94 3.29
C LEU A 372 55.49 -0.64 3.46
N THR A 373 55.96 -0.48 4.69
CA THR A 373 57.40 -0.26 4.95
C THR A 373 58.25 -1.49 4.62
N ASP A 374 57.77 -2.72 4.85
CA ASP A 374 58.47 -3.93 4.44
C ASP A 374 58.53 -4.07 2.91
N ILE A 375 57.41 -3.82 2.22
CA ILE A 375 57.35 -3.82 0.75
C ILE A 375 58.32 -2.78 0.18
N TYR A 376 58.29 -1.56 0.70
CA TYR A 376 59.21 -0.49 0.30
C TYR A 376 60.68 -0.91 0.48
N ARG A 377 61.02 -1.47 1.64
CA ARG A 377 62.37 -1.97 1.93
C ARG A 377 62.80 -3.05 0.93
N ARG A 378 61.92 -4.01 0.60
CA ARG A 378 62.22 -5.06 -0.38
C ARG A 378 62.45 -4.49 -1.78
N ILE A 379 61.64 -3.51 -2.21
CA ILE A 379 61.81 -2.82 -3.49
C ILE A 379 63.16 -2.11 -3.52
N VAL A 380 63.49 -1.32 -2.49
CA VAL A 380 64.77 -0.60 -2.40
C VAL A 380 65.96 -1.56 -2.43
N ASN A 381 65.91 -2.66 -1.68
CA ASN A 381 66.97 -3.66 -1.67
C ASN A 381 67.13 -4.35 -3.02
N ARG A 382 66.03 -4.65 -3.73
CA ARG A 382 66.08 -5.24 -5.08
C ARG A 382 66.67 -4.28 -6.12
N VAL A 383 66.31 -3.00 -6.06
CA VAL A 383 66.86 -1.96 -6.95
C VAL A 383 68.35 -1.72 -6.68
N LYS A 384 68.77 -1.72 -5.41
CA LYS A 384 70.19 -1.59 -5.04
C LYS A 384 71.01 -2.83 -5.39
N GLY A 385 70.45 -4.03 -5.20
CA GLY A 385 71.11 -5.30 -5.53
C GLY A 385 71.24 -5.58 -7.03
N ALA A 386 70.42 -4.96 -7.88
CA ALA A 386 70.53 -5.05 -9.34
C ALA A 386 71.52 -4.05 -9.97
N ARG A 387 72.13 -3.16 -9.16
CA ARG A 387 73.11 -2.15 -9.59
C ARG A 387 74.57 -2.54 -9.33
N HIS A 388 74.81 -3.70 -8.74
CA HIS A 388 76.10 -4.37 -8.62
C HIS A 388 76.07 -5.64 -9.46
#